data_AF-A0A2V5QMJ1-F1
#
_entry.id   AF-A0A2V5QMJ1-F1
#
_cell.length_a   1.000
_cell.length_b   1.000
_cell.length_c   1.000
_cell.angle_alpha   90.00
_cell.angle_beta   90.00
_cell.angle_gamma   90.00
#
_symmetry.space_group_name_H-M   'P 1'
#
loop_
_entity.id
_entity.type
_entity.pdbx_description
1 polymer ?
#
loop_
_entity_poly.entity_id
_entity_poly.type
_entity_poly.pdbx_seq_one_letter_code
_entity_poly.pdbx_strand_id
1 'polypeptide(L)' 'MGINTALNHLYLVNPSVGSIEVRNGSTGALIATFSLAPFGATLDGAMAVDTTRGRIYVVASSNSGPVLLVIKDLT' A
#
# COMPACT_ATOMS: atom_id res chain seq x y z
N MET A 1 -8.29 -1.66 0.71
CA MET A 1 -8.20 -0.33 0.06
C MET A 1 -8.01 0.71 1.15
N GLY A 2 -7.19 1.72 0.90
CA GLY A 2 -6.92 2.82 1.84
C GLY A 2 -6.98 4.16 1.12
N ILE A 3 -7.08 5.26 1.88
CA ILE A 3 -7.21 6.61 1.33
C ILE A 3 -6.28 7.55 2.10
N ASN A 4 -5.53 8.37 1.37
CA ASN A 4 -4.86 9.53 1.91
C ASN A 4 -5.53 10.81 1.41
N THR A 5 -6.33 11.42 2.27
CA THR A 5 -7.10 12.63 1.95
C THR A 5 -6.23 13.88 1.85
N ALA A 6 -5.06 13.91 2.49
CA ALA A 6 -4.14 15.03 2.40
C ALA A 6 -3.48 15.13 1.02
N LEU A 7 -3.24 13.98 0.38
CA LEU A 7 -2.61 13.87 -0.95
C LEU A 7 -3.60 13.52 -2.07
N ASN A 8 -4.89 13.34 -1.74
CA ASN A 8 -5.91 12.85 -2.66
C ASN A 8 -5.47 11.55 -3.37
N HIS A 9 -4.92 10.61 -2.61
CA HIS A 9 -4.47 9.31 -3.11
C HIS A 9 -5.39 8.19 -2.61
N LEU A 10 -5.66 7.22 -3.48
CA LEU A 10 -6.27 5.93 -3.16
C LEU A 10 -5.21 4.84 -3.26
N TYR A 11 -5.22 3.90 -2.32
CA TYR A 11 -4.33 2.74 -2.35
C TYR A 11 -5.14 1.47 -2.53
N LEU A 12 -4.85 0.75 -3.60
CA LEU A 12 -5.45 -0.54 -3.91
C LEU A 12 -4.38 -1.60 -3.74
N VAL A 13 -4.56 -2.48 -2.75
CA VAL A 13 -3.74 -3.68 -2.64
C VAL A 13 -4.19 -4.68 -3.69
N ASN A 14 -3.22 -5.24 -4.39
CA ASN A 14 -3.37 -6.36 -5.29
C ASN A 14 -2.59 -7.57 -4.72
N PRO A 15 -3.26 -8.45 -3.94
CA PRO A 15 -2.60 -9.58 -3.30
C PRO A 15 -2.04 -10.61 -4.28
N SER A 16 -2.68 -10.81 -5.44
CA SER A 16 -2.26 -11.83 -6.41
C SER A 16 -0.93 -11.50 -7.07
N VAL A 17 -0.60 -10.20 -7.18
CA VAL A 17 0.67 -9.71 -7.74
C VAL A 17 1.63 -9.25 -6.64
N GLY A 18 1.17 -9.13 -5.40
CA GLY A 18 1.98 -8.64 -4.28
C GLY A 18 2.33 -7.16 -4.44
N SER A 19 1.39 -6.33 -4.87
CA SER A 19 1.62 -4.90 -5.13
C SER A 19 0.55 -3.99 -4.54
N ILE A 20 0.86 -2.70 -4.49
CA ILE A 20 -0.08 -1.63 -4.11
C ILE A 20 -0.08 -0.58 -5.19
N GLU A 21 -1.24 -0.32 -5.76
CA GLU A 21 -1.44 0.77 -6.70
C GLU A 21 -1.81 2.04 -5.95
N VAL A 22 -1.13 3.13 -6.27
CA VAL A 22 -1.50 4.50 -5.89
C VAL A 22 -2.31 5.08 -7.04
N ARG A 23 -3.52 5.54 -6.76
CA ARG A 23 -4.40 6.15 -7.75
C ARG A 23 -4.84 7.53 -7.31
N ASN A 24 -5.13 8.40 -8.27
CA ASN A 24 -5.71 9.70 -8.01
C ASN A 24 -7.12 9.52 -7.43
N GLY A 25 -7.41 10.19 -6.31
CA GLY A 25 -8.69 10.06 -5.60
C GLY A 25 -9.88 10.70 -6.29
N SER A 26 -9.65 11.63 -7.21
CA SER A 26 -10.71 12.27 -7.99
C SER A 26 -10.97 11.57 -9.33
N THR A 27 -9.93 11.09 -10.01
CA THR A 27 -10.05 10.54 -11.36
C THR A 27 -9.90 9.02 -11.44
N GLY A 28 -9.40 8.38 -10.38
CA GLY A 28 -9.06 6.96 -10.38
C GLY A 28 -7.85 6.59 -11.25
N ALA A 29 -7.16 7.57 -11.84
CA ALA A 29 -6.00 7.35 -12.68
C ALA A 29 -4.83 6.75 -11.88
N LEU A 30 -4.11 5.80 -12.46
CA LEU A 30 -2.92 5.21 -11.84
C LEU A 30 -1.79 6.25 -11.77
N ILE A 31 -1.27 6.47 -10.56
CA ILE A 31 -0.14 7.35 -10.29
C ILE A 31 1.14 6.54 -10.19
N ALA A 32 1.12 5.43 -9.43
CA ALA A 32 2.27 4.57 -9.23
C ALA A 32 1.87 3.16 -8.79
N THR A 33 2.83 2.23 -8.87
CA THR A 33 2.69 0.88 -8.34
C THR A 33 3.89 0.56 -7.46
N PHE A 34 3.63 0.24 -6.19
CA PHE A 34 4.63 -0.30 -5.27
C PHE A 34 4.62 -1.82 -5.33
N SER A 35 5.72 -2.41 -5.80
CA SER A 35 5.92 -3.86 -5.75
C SER A 35 6.49 -4.27 -4.40
N LEU A 36 5.91 -5.30 -3.79
CA LEU A 36 6.38 -5.88 -2.53
C LEU A 36 7.11 -7.22 -2.73
N ALA A 37 7.17 -7.72 -3.97
CA ALA A 37 7.89 -8.93 -4.34
C ALA A 37 9.36 -8.95 -3.85
N PRO A 38 10.13 -7.84 -3.87
CA PRO A 38 11.51 -7.84 -3.37
C PRO A 38 11.63 -8.18 -1.88
N PHE A 39 10.56 -8.04 -1.10
CA PHE A 39 10.57 -8.34 0.33
C PHE A 39 10.19 -9.79 0.66
N GLY A 40 9.89 -10.62 -0.35
CA GLY A 40 9.51 -12.02 -0.17
C GLY A 40 8.27 -12.19 0.71
N ALA A 41 7.40 -11.19 0.75
CA ALA A 41 6.23 -11.15 1.62
C ALA A 41 4.94 -11.28 0.80
N THR A 42 4.00 -12.08 1.31
CA THR A 42 2.67 -12.24 0.71
C THR A 42 1.70 -11.31 1.41
N LEU A 43 0.96 -10.53 0.62
CA LEU A 43 -0.03 -9.59 1.14
C LEU A 43 -1.28 -10.32 1.64
N ASP A 44 -1.70 -9.97 2.85
CA ASP A 44 -2.96 -10.49 3.43
C ASP A 44 -4.16 -9.55 3.15
N GLY A 45 -3.94 -8.44 2.45
CA GLY A 45 -4.97 -7.46 2.10
C GLY A 45 -5.23 -6.38 3.15
N ALA A 46 -4.87 -6.63 4.42
CA ALA A 46 -5.04 -5.69 5.51
C ALA A 46 -4.02 -4.53 5.43
N MET A 47 -4.54 -3.29 5.50
CA MET A 47 -3.72 -2.07 5.51
C MET A 47 -4.36 -0.97 6.36
N ALA A 48 -3.54 -0.02 6.80
CA ALA A 48 -3.96 1.24 7.40
C ALA A 48 -3.17 2.41 6.80
N VAL A 49 -3.78 3.59 6.74
CA VAL A 49 -3.15 4.80 6.19
C VAL A 49 -3.08 5.87 7.26
N ASP A 50 -1.88 6.41 7.48
CA ASP A 50 -1.65 7.63 8.25
C ASP A 50 -1.49 8.80 7.28
N THR A 51 -2.60 9.53 7.10
CA THR A 51 -2.69 10.66 6.18
C THR A 51 -1.87 11.86 6.65
N THR A 52 -1.62 11.97 7.96
CA THR A 52 -0.85 13.08 8.53
C THR A 52 0.64 12.92 8.26
N ARG A 53 1.14 11.68 8.28
CA ARG A 53 2.56 11.36 8.05
C ARG A 53 2.86 10.88 6.63
N GLY A 54 1.83 10.71 5.79
CA GLY A 54 1.97 10.14 4.45
C GLY A 54 2.55 8.72 4.49
N ARG A 55 2.02 7.85 5.34
CA ARG A 55 2.50 6.47 5.51
C ARG A 55 1.38 5.46 5.35
N ILE A 56 1.73 4.32 4.76
CA ILE A 56 0.84 3.16 4.59
C ILE A 56 1.45 2.01 5.38
N TYR A 57 0.67 1.42 6.27
CA TYR A 57 1.03 0.27 7.08
C TYR A 57 0.34 -0.95 6.51
N VAL A 58 1.10 -1.98 6.17
CA VAL A 58 0.58 -3.15 5.44
C VAL A 58 0.98 -4.41 6.17
N VAL A 59 -0.01 -5.24 6.50
CA VAL A 59 0.24 -6.54 7.10
C VAL A 59 0.49 -7.54 5.97
N ALA A 60 1.61 -8.24 6.09
CA ALA A 60 2.00 -9.28 5.17
C ALA A 60 2.51 -10.50 5.95
N SER A 61 2.62 -11.63 5.27
CA SER A 61 3.19 -12.86 5.80
C SER A 61 4.51 -13.16 5.11
N SER A 62 5.47 -13.67 5.88
CA SER A 62 6.75 -14.17 5.41
C SER A 62 6.95 -15.60 5.90
N ASN A 63 8.01 -16.27 5.46
CA ASN A 63 8.38 -17.61 5.96
C ASN A 63 8.65 -17.64 7.48
N SER A 64 8.91 -16.50 8.10
CA SER A 64 9.19 -16.37 9.55
C SER A 64 7.96 -15.91 10.36
N GLY A 65 6.80 -15.75 9.72
CA GLY A 65 5.57 -15.27 10.35
C GLY A 65 5.11 -13.88 9.85
N PRO A 66 4.19 -13.22 10.57
CA PRO A 66 3.62 -11.94 10.16
C PRO A 66 4.67 -10.83 10.23
N VAL A 67 4.65 -9.95 9.24
CA VAL A 67 5.51 -8.77 9.14
C VAL A 67 4.65 -7.52 8.88
N LEU A 68 5.12 -6.38 9.38
CA LEU A 68 4.53 -5.07 9.12
C LEU A 68 5.42 -4.28 8.19
N LEU A 69 4.94 -4.00 6.98
CA LEU A 69 5.61 -3.14 6.02
C LEU A 69 5.12 -1.70 6.20
N VAL A 70 6.06 -0.75 6.17
CA VAL A 70 5.77 0.69 6.22
C VAL A 70 6.23 1.31 4.92
N ILE A 71 5.28 1.82 4.15
CA ILE A 71 5.52 2.44 2.84
C ILE A 71 5.31 3.94 3.00
N LYS A 72 6.27 4.73 2.53
CA LYS A 72 6.12 6.18 2.44
C LYS A 72 5.34 6.52 1.18
N ASP A 73 4.33 7.36 1.32
CA ASP A 73 3.57 7.87 0.19
C ASP A 73 4.40 8.84 -0.66
N LEU A 74 3.96 9.04 -1.89
CA LEU A 74 4.51 10.00 -2.84
C LEU A 74 4.19 11.41 -2.36
N THR A 75 5.22 12.20 -2.07
CA THR A 75 5.10 13.61 -1.64
C THR A 75 5.09 14.56 -2.81
#